data_AF-A0A8J4RE38-F1
#
_entry.id   AF-A0A8J4RE38-F1
#
_cell.length_a   1.000
_cell.length_b   1.000
_cell.length_c   1.000
_cell.angle_alpha   90.00
_cell.angle_beta   90.00
_cell.angle_gamma   90.00
#
_symmetry.space_group_name_H-M   'P 1'
#
loop_
_entity.id
_entity.type
_entity.pdbx_description
1 polymer ?
#
loop_
_entity_poly.entity_id
_entity_poly.type
_entity_poly.pdbx_seq_one_letter_code
_entity_poly.pdbx_strand_id
1 'polypeptide(L)'
;MKNQLSSQGIKGPSYRFFHGSTKEIFNMEKEAMSRPMNLSHDIFSTILPHVHSWVDKYGKNYLQWFGPKAQLVVTEPELIKEIMNNRDTAYSKPETGNYAKKLLGDGLVTSEGEKWAKMRKLANYAFHAESLKNMIPSMISSIEMMLERWKHHEGKEVEVSEEFRLLTSKVISRTAFRSSYLEGKNIYQMLMKLALIASRNAFKLRFLGISKIYKTNDEIESEELVKGIHNAILEIIKKREEKVMTGEGNSIGGDFLQLLVEAHHDTNASLKISIEDLVDGEKHFTLLVKKPLVLCLHGLYFF
;
A
#
# COMPACT_ATOMS: atom_id res chain seq x y z
N MET A 1 22.54 20.96 -5.67
CA MET A 1 22.04 19.70 -6.26
C MET A 1 22.12 19.66 -7.79
N LYS A 2 21.27 20.34 -8.58
CA LYS A 2 21.27 20.22 -10.06
C LYS A 2 22.65 20.41 -10.71
N ASN A 3 23.35 21.49 -10.36
CA ASN A 3 24.67 21.80 -10.93
C ASN A 3 25.74 20.77 -10.51
N GLN A 4 25.67 20.27 -9.28
CA GLN A 4 26.60 19.24 -8.76
C GLN A 4 26.36 17.88 -9.43
N LEU A 5 25.11 17.48 -9.62
CA LEU A 5 24.77 16.24 -10.33
C LEU A 5 25.14 16.35 -11.81
N SER A 6 24.91 17.52 -12.43
CA SER A 6 25.32 17.77 -13.81
C SER A 6 26.84 17.70 -13.98
N SER A 7 27.64 18.17 -13.01
CA SER A 7 29.10 18.02 -13.06
C SER A 7 29.58 16.57 -12.91
N GLN A 8 28.74 15.69 -12.35
CA GLN A 8 28.97 14.25 -12.27
C GLN A 8 28.39 13.49 -13.50
N GLY A 9 27.93 14.21 -14.53
CA GLY A 9 27.38 13.62 -15.76
C GLY A 9 25.91 13.19 -15.67
N ILE A 10 25.25 13.38 -14.52
CA ILE A 10 23.84 13.03 -14.34
C ILE A 10 22.95 14.09 -14.99
N LYS A 11 22.19 13.66 -16.01
CA LYS A 11 21.29 14.50 -16.80
C LYS A 11 19.83 14.23 -16.42
N GLY A 12 18.90 14.99 -17.00
CA GLY A 12 17.48 14.79 -16.79
C GLY A 12 16.61 15.90 -17.39
N PRO A 13 15.28 15.76 -17.35
CA PRO A 13 14.36 16.82 -17.75
C PRO A 13 14.63 18.14 -17.02
N SER A 14 14.49 19.25 -17.75
CA SER A 14 14.54 20.59 -17.17
C SER A 14 13.37 20.82 -16.22
N TYR A 15 13.65 21.48 -15.10
CA TYR A 15 12.61 21.89 -14.15
C TYR A 15 11.60 22.83 -14.83
N ARG A 16 10.30 22.54 -14.65
CA ARG A 16 9.19 23.43 -15.03
C ARG A 16 8.58 24.03 -13.78
N PHE A 17 8.38 25.34 -13.75
CA PHE A 17 7.89 26.04 -12.56
C PHE A 17 6.63 25.39 -11.99
N PHE A 18 6.62 25.22 -10.67
CA PHE A 18 5.60 24.57 -9.85
C PHE A 18 5.45 23.05 -10.05
N HIS A 19 5.39 22.58 -11.30
CA HIS A 19 5.07 21.18 -11.59
C HIS A 19 6.27 20.26 -11.75
N GLY A 20 7.50 20.76 -11.93
CA GLY A 20 8.63 19.92 -12.26
C GLY A 20 8.36 19.03 -13.48
N SER A 21 8.63 17.73 -13.34
CA SER A 21 8.37 16.70 -14.35
C SER A 21 7.01 16.02 -14.17
N THR A 22 6.34 16.23 -13.05
CA THR A 22 5.11 15.53 -12.63
C THR A 22 3.97 15.58 -13.65
N LYS A 23 3.77 16.73 -14.33
CA LYS A 23 2.75 16.86 -15.40
C LYS A 23 3.10 16.05 -16.65
N GLU A 24 4.39 15.96 -16.99
CA GLU A 24 4.87 15.15 -18.11
C GLU A 24 4.70 13.67 -17.81
N ILE A 25 5.09 13.23 -16.61
CA ILE A 25 4.89 11.85 -16.14
C ILE A 25 3.42 11.46 -16.22
N PHE A 26 2.52 12.29 -15.68
CA PHE A 26 1.08 12.03 -15.71
C PHE A 26 0.55 11.88 -17.14
N ASN A 27 1.00 12.72 -18.07
CA ASN A 27 0.58 12.63 -19.46
C ASN A 27 1.10 11.35 -20.13
N MET A 28 2.35 10.97 -19.88
CA MET A 28 2.94 9.73 -20.40
C MET A 28 2.20 8.49 -19.87
N GLU A 29 1.84 8.47 -18.59
CA GLU A 29 1.04 7.38 -17.99
C GLU A 29 -0.36 7.32 -18.61
N LYS A 30 -1.03 8.47 -18.75
CA LYS A 30 -2.36 8.53 -19.39
C LYS A 30 -2.31 8.03 -20.82
N GLU A 31 -1.29 8.41 -21.58
CA GLU A 31 -1.09 7.97 -22.96
C GLU A 31 -0.81 6.48 -23.04
N ALA A 32 0.11 5.96 -22.21
CA ALA A 32 0.45 4.54 -22.17
C ALA A 32 -0.78 3.68 -21.81
N MET A 33 -1.57 4.08 -20.80
CA MET A 33 -2.78 3.37 -20.40
C MET A 33 -3.92 3.47 -21.42
N SER A 34 -3.93 4.46 -22.30
CA SER A 34 -4.96 4.60 -23.35
C SER A 34 -4.76 3.66 -24.54
N ARG A 35 -3.56 3.09 -24.67
CA ARG A 35 -3.21 2.19 -25.76
C ARG A 35 -3.57 0.75 -25.37
N PRO A 36 -4.12 -0.05 -26.29
CA PRO A 36 -4.26 -1.49 -26.07
C PRO A 36 -2.89 -2.09 -25.79
N MET A 37 -2.81 -2.95 -24.78
CA MET A 37 -1.59 -3.69 -24.47
C MET A 37 -1.62 -5.01 -25.24
N ASN A 38 -0.49 -5.38 -25.84
CA ASN A 38 -0.31 -6.73 -26.36
C ASN A 38 -0.18 -7.72 -25.20
N LEU A 39 -0.57 -8.98 -25.43
CA LEU A 39 -0.29 -10.07 -24.49
C LEU A 39 1.21 -10.33 -24.46
N SER A 40 1.91 -9.68 -23.51
CA SER A 40 3.36 -9.72 -23.35
C SER A 40 3.74 -9.55 -21.88
N HIS A 41 4.85 -10.17 -21.46
CA HIS A 41 5.44 -9.92 -20.14
C HIS A 41 6.25 -8.62 -20.09
N ASP A 42 6.60 -8.05 -21.24
CA ASP A 42 7.24 -6.76 -21.31
C ASP A 42 6.21 -5.63 -21.17
N ILE A 43 5.81 -5.40 -19.92
CA ILE A 43 4.85 -4.37 -19.54
C ILE A 43 5.54 -3.10 -19.00
N PHE A 44 6.87 -3.08 -18.93
CA PHE A 44 7.62 -2.01 -18.25
C PHE A 44 7.34 -0.64 -18.88
N SER A 45 7.33 -0.58 -20.22
CA SER A 45 6.99 0.63 -20.96
C SER A 45 5.56 1.10 -20.75
N THR A 46 4.64 0.21 -20.36
CA THR A 46 3.24 0.58 -20.06
C THR A 46 3.06 1.04 -18.62
N ILE A 47 3.70 0.37 -17.66
CA ILE A 47 3.53 0.67 -16.22
C ILE A 47 4.39 1.87 -15.80
N LEU A 48 5.61 1.99 -16.31
CA LEU A 48 6.55 3.07 -15.99
C LEU A 48 7.09 3.74 -17.28
N PRO A 49 6.21 4.30 -18.13
CA PRO A 49 6.60 4.85 -19.43
C PRO A 49 7.66 5.95 -19.33
N HIS A 50 7.59 6.77 -18.28
CA HIS A 50 8.54 7.84 -18.03
C HIS A 50 9.93 7.29 -17.68
N VAL A 51 10.02 6.24 -16.86
CA VAL A 51 11.31 5.60 -16.53
C VAL A 51 11.89 4.94 -17.78
N HIS A 52 11.09 4.15 -18.49
CA HIS A 52 11.51 3.49 -19.74
C HIS A 52 12.08 4.52 -20.73
N SER A 53 11.35 5.59 -21.04
CA SER A 53 11.78 6.60 -22.00
C SER A 53 12.98 7.43 -21.53
N TRP A 54 13.07 7.74 -20.24
CA TRP A 54 14.12 8.62 -19.72
C TRP A 54 15.43 7.91 -19.45
N VAL A 55 15.42 6.60 -19.18
CA VAL A 55 16.65 5.79 -19.15
C VAL A 55 17.37 5.86 -20.50
N ASP A 56 16.64 5.70 -21.60
CA ASP A 56 17.21 5.78 -22.96
C ASP A 56 17.73 7.19 -23.28
N LYS A 57 17.01 8.22 -22.81
CA LYS A 57 17.29 9.62 -23.16
C LYS A 57 18.37 10.27 -22.30
N TYR A 58 18.42 9.95 -21.01
CA TYR A 58 19.27 10.63 -20.03
C TYR A 58 20.31 9.72 -19.38
N GLY A 59 20.22 8.41 -19.60
CA GLY A 59 21.06 7.38 -18.99
C GLY A 59 20.36 6.65 -17.84
N LYS A 60 20.96 5.53 -17.40
CA LYS A 60 20.44 4.66 -16.33
C LYS A 60 20.10 5.42 -15.04
N ASN A 61 20.90 6.43 -14.71
CA ASN A 61 20.66 7.29 -13.56
C ASN A 61 20.41 8.71 -14.04
N TYR A 62 19.30 9.29 -13.62
CA TYR A 62 18.87 10.61 -14.09
C TYR A 62 18.16 11.42 -13.02
N LEU A 63 18.18 12.73 -13.19
CA LEU A 63 17.50 13.69 -12.31
C LEU A 63 16.08 13.95 -12.81
N GLN A 64 15.07 13.79 -11.94
CA GLN A 64 13.70 14.24 -12.22
C GLN A 64 13.21 15.22 -11.15
N TRP A 65 12.04 15.81 -11.39
CA TRP A 65 11.44 16.78 -10.48
C TRP A 65 10.01 16.38 -10.11
N PHE A 66 9.77 16.13 -8.83
CA PHE A 66 8.43 15.95 -8.27
C PHE A 66 7.97 17.26 -7.66
N GLY A 67 7.21 18.03 -8.44
CA GLY A 67 6.95 19.44 -8.15
C GLY A 67 8.27 20.19 -7.99
N PRO A 68 8.46 20.98 -6.93
CA PRO A 68 9.70 21.71 -6.69
C PRO A 68 10.85 20.82 -6.17
N LYS A 69 10.59 19.54 -5.86
CA LYS A 69 11.60 18.64 -5.25
C LYS A 69 12.36 17.87 -6.32
N ALA A 70 13.68 17.99 -6.31
CA ALA A 70 14.55 17.18 -7.14
C ALA A 70 14.63 15.73 -6.61
N GLN A 71 14.61 14.76 -7.52
CA GLN A 71 14.73 13.33 -7.21
C GLN A 71 15.76 12.69 -8.14
N LEU A 72 16.71 11.97 -7.57
CA LEU A 72 17.61 11.12 -8.35
C LEU A 72 16.92 9.77 -8.56
N VAL A 73 16.71 9.40 -9.82
CA VAL A 73 16.26 8.05 -10.19
C VAL A 73 17.49 7.19 -10.44
N VAL A 74 17.52 6.02 -9.80
CA VAL A 74 18.61 5.06 -9.91
C VAL A 74 18.03 3.74 -10.42
N THR A 75 18.56 3.24 -11.54
CA THR A 75 18.10 1.96 -12.13
C THR A 75 19.18 0.88 -12.12
N GLU A 76 20.35 1.17 -11.59
CA GLU A 76 21.46 0.21 -11.51
C GLU A 76 21.32 -0.69 -10.27
N PRO A 77 21.26 -2.03 -10.42
CA PRO A 77 21.00 -2.95 -9.31
C PRO A 77 21.96 -2.82 -8.13
N GLU A 78 23.24 -2.57 -8.39
CA GLU A 78 24.29 -2.43 -7.38
C GLU A 78 24.04 -1.21 -6.49
N LEU A 79 23.70 -0.07 -7.11
CA LEU A 79 23.38 1.17 -6.40
C LEU A 79 22.03 1.06 -5.69
N ILE A 80 21.04 0.40 -6.30
CA ILE A 80 19.76 0.12 -5.63
C ILE A 80 20.02 -0.70 -4.37
N LYS A 81 20.86 -1.74 -4.44
CA LYS A 81 21.21 -2.56 -3.28
C LYS A 81 21.91 -1.74 -2.19
N GLU A 82 22.82 -0.84 -2.55
CA GLU A 82 23.48 0.06 -1.61
C GLU A 82 22.49 0.99 -0.91
N ILE A 83 21.64 1.68 -1.69
CA ILE A 83 20.60 2.58 -1.18
C ILE A 83 19.61 1.84 -0.28
N MET A 84 19.18 0.64 -0.67
CA MET A 84 18.23 -0.17 0.08
C MET A 84 18.84 -0.78 1.35
N ASN A 85 20.15 -1.02 1.40
CA ASN A 85 20.84 -1.43 2.61
C ASN A 85 20.92 -0.31 3.64
N ASN A 86 21.03 0.95 3.18
CA ASN A 86 20.98 2.18 3.99
C ASN A 86 21.74 2.12 5.34
N ARG A 87 22.93 1.51 5.35
CA ARG A 87 23.66 1.19 6.60
C ARG A 87 23.98 2.43 7.43
N ASP A 88 24.29 3.53 6.75
CA ASP A 88 24.68 4.80 7.38
C ASP A 88 23.50 5.74 7.59
N THR A 89 22.26 5.28 7.38
CA THR A 89 21.02 6.10 7.44
C THR A 89 21.05 7.34 6.54
N ALA A 90 21.88 7.32 5.50
CA ALA A 90 22.09 8.42 4.58
C ALA A 90 20.89 8.67 3.65
N TYR A 91 20.01 7.68 3.48
CA TYR A 91 18.84 7.76 2.62
C TYR A 91 17.55 7.73 3.43
N SER A 92 16.86 8.86 3.53
CA SER A 92 15.52 8.92 4.11
C SER A 92 14.47 8.48 3.10
N LYS A 93 13.37 7.91 3.59
CA LYS A 93 12.20 7.58 2.78
C LYS A 93 11.64 8.86 2.14
N PRO A 94 11.16 8.79 0.89
CA PRO A 94 10.50 9.93 0.26
C PRO A 94 9.29 10.39 1.07
N GLU A 95 9.09 11.71 1.14
CA GLU A 95 7.86 12.26 1.72
C GLU A 95 6.64 11.70 0.98
N THR A 96 5.70 11.18 1.77
CA THR A 96 4.49 10.55 1.24
C THR A 96 3.46 11.62 0.86
N GLY A 97 2.97 11.59 -0.38
CA GLY A 97 1.93 12.52 -0.84
C GLY A 97 0.63 12.41 -0.03
N ASN A 98 -0.19 13.47 0.00
CA ASN A 98 -1.37 13.57 0.88
C ASN A 98 -2.31 12.34 0.84
N TYR A 99 -2.68 11.87 -0.34
CA TYR A 99 -3.56 10.69 -0.47
C TYR A 99 -2.87 9.38 -0.07
N ALA A 100 -1.58 9.24 -0.38
CA ALA A 100 -0.81 8.08 0.06
C ALA A 100 -0.65 8.09 1.59
N LYS A 101 -0.55 9.27 2.22
CA LYS A 101 -0.54 9.41 3.68
C LYS A 101 -1.90 9.07 4.29
N LYS A 102 -3.01 9.47 3.67
CA LYS A 102 -4.36 9.03 4.09
C LYS A 102 -4.52 7.50 4.04
N LEU A 103 -3.92 6.85 3.05
CA LEU A 103 -3.98 5.40 2.85
C LEU A 103 -3.08 4.62 3.81
N LEU A 104 -1.82 5.03 3.93
CA LEU A 104 -0.78 4.30 4.64
C LEU A 104 -0.57 4.78 6.08
N GLY A 105 -1.09 5.95 6.41
CA GLY A 105 -0.91 6.60 7.70
C GLY A 105 0.55 6.84 8.04
N ASP A 106 0.85 6.86 9.33
CA ASP A 106 2.22 6.83 9.86
C ASP A 106 2.59 5.39 10.30
N GLY A 107 2.15 4.38 9.52
CA GLY A 107 2.39 2.95 9.74
C GLY A 107 3.78 2.46 9.30
N LEU A 108 3.96 1.14 9.17
CA LEU A 108 5.27 0.51 8.98
C LEU A 108 6.02 0.95 7.70
N VAL A 109 5.32 1.25 6.61
CA VAL A 109 5.97 1.70 5.36
C VAL A 109 6.42 3.16 5.43
N THR A 110 5.70 4.02 6.15
CA THR A 110 5.93 5.47 6.17
C THR A 110 6.73 5.95 7.39
N SER A 111 6.68 5.22 8.51
CA SER A 111 7.47 5.53 9.71
C SER A 111 8.97 5.26 9.55
N GLU A 112 9.78 5.97 10.33
CA GLU A 112 11.23 5.80 10.47
C GLU A 112 11.64 5.73 11.96
N GLY A 113 12.92 5.45 12.23
CA GLY A 113 13.49 5.47 13.58
C GLY A 113 12.84 4.49 14.56
N GLU A 114 12.69 4.92 15.81
CA GLU A 114 12.15 4.10 16.91
C GLU A 114 10.71 3.64 16.65
N LYS A 115 9.88 4.52 16.09
CA LYS A 115 8.50 4.19 15.72
C LYS A 115 8.46 3.04 14.72
N TRP A 116 9.28 3.12 13.67
CA TRP A 116 9.41 2.04 12.70
C TRP A 116 9.90 0.74 13.34
N ALA A 117 10.94 0.80 14.17
CA ALA A 117 11.52 -0.38 14.82
C ALA A 117 10.47 -1.12 15.68
N LYS A 118 9.65 -0.35 16.42
CA LYS A 118 8.55 -0.86 17.23
C LYS A 118 7.46 -1.53 16.39
N MET A 119 6.97 -0.85 15.36
CA MET A 119 5.97 -1.40 14.44
C MET A 119 6.49 -2.65 13.71
N ARG A 120 7.77 -2.64 13.32
CA ARG A 120 8.43 -3.77 12.65
C ARG A 120 8.51 -4.97 13.57
N LYS A 121 8.83 -4.76 14.85
CA LYS A 121 8.87 -5.83 15.86
C LYS A 121 7.49 -6.48 16.03
N LEU A 122 6.43 -5.69 16.18
CA LEU A 122 5.05 -6.21 16.28
C LEU A 122 4.65 -7.00 15.02
N ALA A 123 4.91 -6.44 13.84
CA ALA A 123 4.63 -7.12 12.58
C ALA A 123 5.39 -8.45 12.45
N ASN A 124 6.67 -8.49 12.84
CA ASN A 124 7.47 -9.72 12.76
C ASN A 124 6.89 -10.86 13.62
N TYR A 125 6.29 -10.57 14.77
CA TYR A 125 5.59 -11.60 15.58
C TYR A 125 4.33 -12.11 14.88
N ALA A 126 3.55 -11.20 14.29
CA ALA A 126 2.31 -11.53 13.59
C ALA A 126 2.52 -12.34 12.31
N PHE A 127 3.65 -12.10 11.64
CA PHE A 127 4.06 -12.80 10.42
C PHE A 127 5.13 -13.86 10.67
N HIS A 128 5.33 -14.28 11.93
CA HIS A 128 6.20 -15.42 12.22
C HIS A 128 5.58 -16.73 11.72
N ALA A 129 6.40 -17.74 11.46
CA ALA A 129 5.98 -18.99 10.81
C ALA A 129 4.82 -19.69 11.56
N GLU A 130 4.83 -19.66 12.88
CA GLU A 130 3.77 -20.24 13.71
C GLU A 130 2.44 -19.48 13.59
N SER A 131 2.48 -18.15 13.60
CA SER A 131 1.31 -17.29 13.36
C SER A 131 0.72 -17.50 11.97
N LEU A 132 1.57 -17.67 10.95
CA LEU A 132 1.14 -17.96 9.58
C LEU A 132 0.46 -19.32 9.43
N LYS A 133 0.92 -20.35 10.14
CA LYS A 133 0.28 -21.70 10.12
C LYS A 133 -1.20 -21.62 10.51
N ASN A 134 -1.54 -20.75 11.47
CA ASN A 134 -2.92 -20.55 11.92
C ASN A 134 -3.82 -19.90 10.84
N MET A 135 -3.23 -19.23 9.84
CA MET A 135 -3.96 -18.60 8.74
C MET A 135 -4.23 -19.56 7.57
N ILE A 136 -3.42 -20.61 7.40
CA ILE A 136 -3.49 -21.56 6.27
C ILE A 136 -4.90 -22.17 6.11
N PRO A 137 -5.59 -22.68 7.16
CA PRO A 137 -6.92 -23.25 6.99
C PRO A 137 -7.93 -22.25 6.40
N SER A 138 -7.85 -20.97 6.80
CA SER A 138 -8.70 -19.91 6.25
C SER A 138 -8.39 -19.60 4.79
N MET A 139 -7.13 -19.71 4.39
CA MET A 139 -6.71 -19.57 2.98
C MET A 139 -7.26 -20.72 2.14
N ILE A 140 -7.08 -21.97 2.58
CA ILE A 140 -7.58 -23.18 1.89
C ILE A 140 -9.09 -23.09 1.70
N SER A 141 -9.84 -22.84 2.77
CA SER A 141 -11.30 -22.69 2.71
C SER A 141 -11.73 -21.58 1.74
N SER A 142 -10.96 -20.49 1.64
CA SER A 142 -11.25 -19.40 0.70
C SER A 142 -11.07 -19.81 -0.77
N ILE A 143 -10.04 -20.63 -1.04
CA ILE A 143 -9.75 -21.19 -2.36
C ILE A 143 -10.79 -22.25 -2.74
N GLU A 144 -11.11 -23.19 -1.84
CA GLU A 144 -12.11 -24.23 -2.08
C GLU A 144 -13.47 -23.64 -2.47
N MET A 145 -13.93 -22.60 -1.75
CA MET A 145 -15.16 -21.89 -2.09
C MET A 145 -15.08 -21.16 -3.45
N MET A 146 -13.90 -20.75 -3.90
CA MET A 146 -13.73 -20.18 -5.25
C MET A 146 -13.83 -21.27 -6.31
N LEU A 147 -13.11 -22.38 -6.13
CA LEU A 147 -13.15 -23.53 -7.02
C LEU A 147 -14.56 -24.11 -7.15
N GLU A 148 -15.32 -24.15 -6.06
CA GLU A 148 -16.72 -24.59 -6.09
C GLU A 148 -17.60 -23.67 -6.97
N ARG A 149 -17.39 -22.35 -6.94
CA ARG A 149 -18.09 -21.44 -7.87
C ARG A 149 -17.67 -21.65 -9.31
N TRP A 150 -16.39 -21.95 -9.55
CA TRP A 150 -15.87 -22.18 -10.90
C TRP A 150 -16.43 -23.45 -11.55
N LYS A 151 -16.81 -24.47 -10.78
CA LYS A 151 -17.53 -25.64 -11.31
C LYS A 151 -18.81 -25.25 -12.08
N HIS A 152 -19.45 -24.15 -11.72
CA HIS A 152 -20.66 -23.64 -12.39
C HIS A 152 -20.36 -22.87 -13.70
N HIS A 153 -19.08 -22.66 -14.00
CA HIS A 153 -18.58 -21.94 -15.17
C HIS A 153 -17.87 -22.87 -16.17
N GLU A 154 -18.06 -24.18 -16.07
CA GLU A 154 -17.46 -25.14 -17.00
C GLU A 154 -17.85 -24.82 -18.46
N GLY A 155 -16.84 -24.73 -19.32
CA GLY A 155 -17.00 -24.37 -20.74
C GLY A 155 -17.32 -22.89 -21.00
N LYS A 156 -17.26 -22.01 -19.99
CA LYS A 156 -17.52 -20.57 -20.12
C LYS A 156 -16.27 -19.75 -19.82
N GLU A 157 -16.16 -18.61 -20.48
CA GLU A 157 -15.16 -17.60 -20.12
C GLU A 157 -15.50 -16.99 -18.74
N VAL A 158 -14.46 -16.71 -17.95
CA VAL A 158 -14.57 -16.13 -16.61
C VAL A 158 -13.64 -14.93 -16.52
N GLU A 159 -14.13 -13.83 -15.94
CA GLU A 159 -13.28 -12.68 -15.59
C GLU A 159 -12.43 -13.01 -14.35
N VAL A 160 -11.24 -13.55 -14.61
CA VAL A 160 -10.32 -14.08 -13.61
C VAL A 160 -9.82 -12.98 -12.65
N SER A 161 -9.69 -11.74 -13.12
CA SER A 161 -9.24 -10.61 -12.28
C SER A 161 -10.23 -10.35 -11.13
N GLU A 162 -11.53 -10.39 -11.43
CA GLU A 162 -12.58 -10.20 -10.43
C GLU A 162 -12.65 -11.37 -9.44
N GLU A 163 -12.51 -12.61 -9.92
CA GLU A 163 -12.47 -13.79 -9.05
C GLU A 163 -11.28 -13.74 -8.07
N PHE A 164 -10.10 -13.33 -8.51
CA PHE A 164 -8.95 -13.19 -7.63
C PHE A 164 -9.00 -11.97 -6.72
N ARG A 165 -9.64 -10.88 -7.17
CA ARG A 165 -9.96 -9.75 -6.30
C ARG A 165 -10.86 -10.21 -5.15
N LEU A 166 -11.88 -11.03 -5.44
CA LEU A 166 -12.77 -11.61 -4.44
C LEU A 166 -12.08 -12.63 -3.53
N LEU A 167 -11.24 -13.51 -4.09
CA LEU A 167 -10.45 -14.46 -3.31
C LEU A 167 -9.53 -13.74 -2.33
N THR A 168 -8.75 -12.77 -2.82
CA THR A 168 -7.81 -11.99 -2.00
C THR A 168 -8.55 -11.25 -0.89
N SER A 169 -9.69 -10.64 -1.21
CA SER A 169 -10.56 -10.02 -0.21
C SER A 169 -11.00 -11.02 0.87
N LYS A 170 -11.46 -12.22 0.48
CA LYS A 170 -11.90 -13.25 1.43
C LYS A 170 -10.76 -13.76 2.31
N VAL A 171 -9.61 -14.02 1.71
CA VAL A 171 -8.39 -14.46 2.42
C VAL A 171 -8.03 -13.40 3.46
N ILE A 172 -7.80 -12.15 3.05
CA ILE A 172 -7.40 -11.07 3.95
C ILE A 172 -8.44 -10.86 5.05
N SER A 173 -9.73 -10.79 4.71
CA SER A 173 -10.76 -10.56 5.70
C SER A 173 -10.84 -11.68 6.76
N ARG A 174 -10.61 -12.93 6.37
CA ARG A 174 -10.60 -14.07 7.30
C ARG A 174 -9.33 -14.19 8.10
N THR A 175 -8.17 -13.86 7.52
CA THR A 175 -6.89 -13.98 8.21
C THR A 175 -6.60 -12.77 9.11
N ALA A 176 -6.98 -11.56 8.69
CA ALA A 176 -6.79 -10.32 9.45
C ALA A 176 -7.83 -10.15 10.57
N PHE A 177 -9.12 -10.31 10.23
CA PHE A 177 -10.21 -9.95 11.12
C PHE A 177 -10.93 -11.16 11.76
N ARG A 178 -10.62 -12.39 11.32
CA ARG A 178 -11.16 -13.67 11.82
C ARG A 178 -12.68 -13.66 11.99
N SER A 179 -13.17 -13.58 13.23
CA SER A 179 -14.60 -13.59 13.57
C SER A 179 -15.36 -12.34 13.08
N SER A 180 -14.64 -11.26 12.75
CA SER A 180 -15.18 -10.02 12.19
C SER A 180 -14.92 -9.90 10.68
N TYR A 181 -14.90 -11.03 9.95
CA TYR A 181 -14.56 -11.02 8.52
C TYR A 181 -15.54 -10.20 7.66
N LEU A 182 -16.80 -10.04 8.06
CA LEU A 182 -17.78 -9.23 7.33
C LEU A 182 -17.43 -7.74 7.43
N GLU A 183 -17.14 -7.26 8.64
CA GLU A 183 -16.64 -5.91 8.88
C GLU A 183 -15.28 -5.70 8.19
N GLY A 184 -14.40 -6.69 8.27
CA GLY A 184 -13.11 -6.73 7.58
C GLY A 184 -13.24 -6.62 6.05
N LYS A 185 -14.28 -7.22 5.46
CA LYS A 185 -14.56 -7.09 4.02
C LYS A 185 -14.94 -5.66 3.65
N ASN A 186 -15.74 -4.98 4.48
CA ASN A 186 -16.09 -3.58 4.26
C ASN A 186 -14.84 -2.67 4.38
N ILE A 187 -14.00 -2.88 5.40
CA ILE A 187 -12.73 -2.16 5.57
C ILE A 187 -11.84 -2.34 4.34
N TYR A 188 -11.68 -3.57 3.86
CA TYR A 188 -10.91 -3.86 2.66
C TYR A 188 -11.45 -3.11 1.42
N GLN A 189 -12.77 -3.08 1.23
CA GLN A 189 -13.38 -2.37 0.10
C GLN A 189 -13.15 -0.85 0.19
N MET A 190 -13.26 -0.25 1.37
CA MET A 190 -12.98 1.17 1.58
C MET A 190 -11.49 1.49 1.32
N LEU A 191 -10.58 0.64 1.82
CA LEU A 191 -9.15 0.76 1.55
C LEU A 191 -8.83 0.66 0.06
N MET A 192 -9.54 -0.21 -0.67
CA MET A 192 -9.38 -0.33 -2.12
C MET A 192 -9.81 0.92 -2.87
N LYS A 193 -10.94 1.53 -2.50
CA LYS A 193 -11.36 2.81 -3.07
C LYS A 193 -10.34 3.91 -2.78
N LEU A 194 -9.84 3.96 -1.54
CA LEU A 194 -8.82 4.93 -1.14
C LEU A 194 -7.50 4.74 -1.90
N ALA A 195 -7.09 3.49 -2.16
CA ALA A 195 -5.91 3.17 -2.97
C ALA A 195 -6.07 3.63 -4.43
N LEU A 196 -7.26 3.49 -5.02
CA LEU A 196 -7.56 4.03 -6.35
C LEU A 196 -7.53 5.56 -6.38
N ILE A 197 -8.03 6.23 -5.33
CA ILE A 197 -7.90 7.68 -5.19
C ILE A 197 -6.43 8.09 -5.07
N ALA A 198 -5.64 7.37 -4.28
CA ALA A 198 -4.22 7.65 -4.13
C ALA A 198 -3.46 7.48 -5.46
N SER A 199 -3.73 6.40 -6.19
CA SER A 199 -3.11 6.12 -7.49
C SER A 199 -3.42 7.19 -8.53
N ARG A 200 -4.70 7.55 -8.72
CA ARG A 200 -5.11 8.54 -9.74
C ARG A 200 -4.63 9.97 -9.45
N ASN A 201 -4.19 10.23 -8.21
CA ASN A 201 -3.69 11.53 -7.76
C ASN A 201 -2.19 11.55 -7.48
N ALA A 202 -1.45 10.46 -7.72
CA ALA A 202 -0.03 10.34 -7.38
C ALA A 202 0.84 11.46 -7.98
N PHE A 203 0.52 11.91 -9.20
CA PHE A 203 1.25 12.96 -9.92
C PHE A 203 0.49 14.29 -10.02
N LYS A 204 -0.69 14.40 -9.39
CA LYS A 204 -1.47 15.65 -9.39
C LYS A 204 -0.99 16.55 -8.25
N LEU A 205 -0.22 17.57 -8.61
CA LEU A 205 0.19 18.60 -7.67
C LEU A 205 -0.89 19.65 -7.51
N ARG A 206 -1.16 20.01 -6.25
CA ARG A 206 -2.06 21.09 -5.91
C ARG A 206 -1.30 22.28 -5.35
N PHE A 207 -1.66 23.48 -5.79
CA PHE A 207 -1.08 24.71 -5.27
C PHE A 207 -1.38 24.84 -3.78
N LEU A 208 -0.36 25.21 -2.99
CA LEU A 208 -0.50 25.44 -1.56
C LEU A 208 -1.62 26.47 -1.32
N GLY A 209 -2.59 26.12 -0.48
CA GLY A 209 -3.69 27.00 -0.09
C GLY A 209 -4.99 26.81 -0.86
N ILE A 210 -4.99 26.31 -2.10
CA ILE A 210 -6.24 26.11 -2.87
C ILE A 210 -7.11 25.01 -2.24
N SER A 211 -6.51 24.02 -1.58
CA SER A 211 -7.24 22.99 -0.80
C SER A 211 -7.98 23.53 0.41
N LYS A 212 -7.61 24.71 0.91
CA LYS A 212 -8.35 25.38 1.98
C LYS A 212 -9.59 26.11 1.48
N ILE A 213 -9.64 26.44 0.19
CA ILE A 213 -10.72 27.23 -0.43
C ILE A 213 -11.77 26.32 -1.08
N TYR A 214 -11.34 25.23 -1.73
CA TYR A 214 -12.23 24.28 -2.40
C TYR A 214 -11.79 22.85 -2.11
N LYS A 215 -12.70 21.93 -1.84
CA LYS A 215 -12.38 20.50 -1.76
C LYS A 215 -12.82 19.79 -3.03
N THR A 216 -11.94 18.96 -3.59
CA THR A 216 -12.29 18.11 -4.73
C THR A 216 -13.16 16.94 -4.29
N ASN A 217 -13.90 16.33 -5.22
CA ASN A 217 -14.66 15.10 -4.93
C ASN A 217 -13.76 14.00 -4.37
N ASP A 218 -12.56 13.81 -4.95
CA ASP A 218 -11.56 12.84 -4.46
C ASP A 218 -11.11 13.15 -3.02
N GLU A 219 -10.98 14.43 -2.64
CA GLU A 219 -10.64 14.80 -1.26
C GLU A 219 -11.78 14.49 -0.29
N ILE A 220 -13.01 14.86 -0.63
CA ILE A 220 -14.19 14.59 0.19
C ILE A 220 -14.36 13.08 0.37
N GLU A 221 -14.39 12.33 -0.73
CA GLU A 221 -14.52 10.87 -0.71
C GLU A 221 -13.38 10.22 0.09
N SER A 222 -12.13 10.68 -0.09
CA SER A 222 -11.01 10.14 0.70
C SER A 222 -11.13 10.43 2.21
N GLU A 223 -11.67 11.58 2.61
CA GLU A 223 -11.89 11.91 4.03
C GLU A 223 -13.00 11.06 4.63
N GLU A 224 -14.09 10.83 3.89
CA GLU A 224 -15.17 9.93 4.29
C GLU A 224 -14.68 8.49 4.43
N LEU A 225 -13.90 7.99 3.45
CA LEU A 225 -13.31 6.65 3.49
C LEU A 225 -12.37 6.50 4.69
N VAL A 226 -11.49 7.47 4.95
CA VAL A 226 -10.58 7.43 6.11
C VAL A 226 -11.36 7.36 7.43
N LYS A 227 -12.40 8.19 7.58
CA LYS A 227 -13.27 8.17 8.76
C LYS A 227 -14.02 6.85 8.89
N GLY A 228 -14.58 6.33 7.80
CA GLY A 228 -15.30 5.06 7.78
C GLY A 228 -14.41 3.88 8.16
N ILE A 229 -13.19 3.82 7.63
CA ILE A 229 -12.19 2.80 7.99
C ILE A 229 -11.83 2.89 9.47
N HIS A 230 -11.54 4.09 9.95
CA HIS A 230 -11.18 4.33 11.35
C HIS A 230 -12.29 3.85 12.29
N ASN A 231 -13.53 4.27 12.05
CA ASN A 231 -14.67 3.90 12.88
C ASN A 231 -14.94 2.40 12.84
N ALA A 232 -14.88 1.76 11.67
CA ALA A 232 -15.08 0.32 11.53
C ALA A 232 -14.02 -0.48 12.30
N ILE A 233 -12.76 -0.05 12.30
CA ILE A 233 -11.70 -0.70 13.09
C ILE A 233 -11.97 -0.54 14.59
N LEU A 234 -12.34 0.65 15.05
CA LEU A 234 -12.69 0.88 16.45
C LEU A 234 -13.89 0.03 16.92
N GLU A 235 -14.91 -0.13 16.07
CA GLU A 235 -16.05 -1.00 16.38
C GLU A 235 -15.63 -2.47 16.52
N ILE A 236 -14.72 -2.96 15.67
CA ILE A 236 -14.17 -4.32 15.80
C ILE A 236 -13.42 -4.48 17.12
N ILE A 237 -12.58 -3.51 17.49
CA ILE A 237 -11.82 -3.53 18.75
C ILE A 237 -12.78 -3.55 19.94
N LYS A 238 -13.75 -2.64 19.97
CA LYS A 238 -14.75 -2.56 21.05
C LYS A 238 -15.51 -3.88 21.22
N LYS A 239 -15.99 -4.48 20.12
CA LYS A 239 -16.67 -5.79 20.15
C LYS A 239 -15.77 -6.90 20.68
N ARG A 240 -14.46 -6.84 20.42
CA ARG A 240 -13.49 -7.83 20.91
C ARG A 240 -13.25 -7.65 22.41
N GLU A 241 -13.06 -6.42 22.88
CA GLU A 241 -12.86 -6.11 24.29
C GLU A 241 -14.08 -6.54 25.13
N GLU A 242 -15.29 -6.27 24.66
CA GLU A 242 -16.54 -6.70 25.33
C GLU A 242 -16.60 -8.24 25.50
N LYS A 243 -16.21 -9.00 24.47
CA LYS A 243 -16.20 -10.47 24.52
C LYS A 243 -15.16 -11.07 25.45
N VAL A 244 -14.02 -10.38 25.63
CA VAL A 244 -13.01 -10.77 26.61
C VAL A 244 -13.55 -10.55 28.03
N MET A 245 -14.26 -9.44 28.26
CA MET A 245 -14.85 -9.12 29.56
C MET A 245 -15.98 -10.07 29.98
N THR A 246 -16.76 -10.60 29.03
CA THR A 246 -17.89 -11.51 29.33
C THR A 246 -17.51 -12.97 29.54
N GLY A 247 -16.22 -13.34 29.43
CA GLY A 247 -15.74 -14.70 29.66
C GLY A 247 -16.08 -15.70 28.55
N GLU A 248 -16.68 -15.27 27.44
CA GLU A 248 -16.95 -16.10 26.25
C GLU A 248 -15.69 -16.31 25.36
N GLY A 249 -14.55 -15.71 25.72
CA GLY A 249 -13.32 -15.72 24.96
C GLY A 249 -12.43 -16.94 25.23
N ASN A 250 -12.72 -18.09 24.61
CA ASN A 250 -11.68 -19.13 24.46
C ASN A 250 -10.52 -18.54 23.64
N SER A 251 -9.35 -18.38 24.28
CA SER A 251 -8.04 -18.04 23.70
C SER A 251 -8.12 -17.25 22.38
N ILE A 252 -8.45 -15.96 22.45
CA ILE A 252 -8.30 -15.03 21.32
C ILE A 252 -6.79 -14.71 21.20
N GLY A 253 -5.99 -15.73 20.90
CA GLY A 253 -4.57 -15.60 20.65
C GLY A 253 -4.30 -15.67 19.15
N GLY A 254 -3.56 -14.70 18.64
CA GLY A 254 -2.71 -14.91 17.45
C GLY A 254 -3.10 -14.24 16.14
N ASP A 255 -4.02 -13.26 16.10
CA ASP A 255 -4.14 -12.36 14.92
C ASP A 255 -3.44 -11.02 15.13
N PHE A 256 -3.11 -10.35 14.03
CA PHE A 256 -2.31 -9.13 14.09
C PHE A 256 -3.02 -8.00 14.83
N LEU A 257 -4.33 -7.85 14.62
CA LEU A 257 -5.12 -6.85 15.32
C LEU A 257 -5.08 -7.06 16.83
N GLN A 258 -5.13 -8.31 17.29
CA GLN A 258 -4.99 -8.64 18.72
C GLN A 258 -3.62 -8.21 19.27
N LEU A 259 -2.53 -8.48 18.55
CA LEU A 259 -1.19 -8.04 18.96
C LEU A 259 -1.07 -6.52 19.05
N LEU A 260 -1.75 -5.79 18.15
CA LEU A 260 -1.77 -4.33 18.20
C LEU A 260 -2.63 -3.81 19.38
N VAL A 261 -3.77 -4.44 19.67
CA VAL A 261 -4.60 -4.11 20.84
C VAL A 261 -3.83 -4.35 22.15
N GLU A 262 -3.13 -5.47 22.27
CA GLU A 262 -2.27 -5.77 23.42
C GLU A 262 -1.16 -4.72 23.57
N ALA A 263 -0.49 -4.36 22.47
CA ALA A 263 0.51 -3.31 22.47
C ALA A 263 -0.07 -1.92 22.80
N HIS A 264 -1.34 -1.66 22.52
CA HIS A 264 -2.00 -0.39 22.88
C HIS A 264 -2.29 -0.31 24.38
N HIS A 265 -2.61 -1.44 25.00
CA HIS A 265 -2.89 -1.56 26.44
C HIS A 265 -1.64 -1.84 27.30
N ASP A 266 -0.45 -1.92 26.70
CA ASP A 266 0.80 -2.18 27.42
C ASP A 266 1.08 -1.07 28.46
N THR A 267 1.46 -1.48 29.67
CA THR A 267 1.78 -0.58 30.79
C THR A 267 3.15 0.07 30.64
N ASN A 268 4.05 -0.54 29.85
CA ASN A 268 5.35 0.02 29.54
C ASN A 268 5.21 1.06 28.42
N ALA A 269 5.44 2.34 28.75
CA ALA A 269 5.36 3.45 27.79
C ALA A 269 6.24 3.25 26.55
N SER A 270 7.38 2.54 26.66
CA SER A 270 8.25 2.24 25.51
C SER A 270 7.63 1.23 24.54
N LEU A 271 6.74 0.35 25.01
CA LEU A 271 6.03 -0.67 24.21
C LEU A 271 4.61 -0.26 23.81
N LYS A 272 4.02 0.71 24.53
CA LYS A 272 2.69 1.24 24.27
C LYS A 272 2.53 1.95 22.92
N ILE A 273 1.62 1.52 22.06
CA ILE A 273 1.30 2.23 20.79
C ILE A 273 0.07 3.14 20.97
N SER A 274 -0.07 4.18 20.14
CA SER A 274 -1.31 4.99 20.13
C SER A 274 -2.46 4.26 19.42
N ILE A 275 -3.68 4.79 19.52
CA ILE A 275 -4.83 4.22 18.80
C ILE A 275 -4.71 4.47 17.28
N GLU A 276 -4.12 5.60 16.88
CA GLU A 276 -3.83 5.92 15.49
C GLU A 276 -2.79 4.95 14.92
N ASP A 277 -1.76 4.65 15.71
CA ASP A 277 -0.73 3.67 15.38
C ASP A 277 -1.29 2.26 15.17
N LEU A 278 -2.25 1.85 16.01
CA LEU A 278 -3.00 0.61 15.86
C LEU A 278 -3.80 0.61 14.56
N VAL A 279 -4.60 1.65 14.33
CA VAL A 279 -5.45 1.77 13.14
C VAL A 279 -4.60 1.77 11.85
N ASP A 280 -3.50 2.52 11.84
CA ASP A 280 -2.58 2.58 10.71
C ASP A 280 -1.83 1.25 10.51
N GLY A 281 -1.48 0.57 11.60
CA GLY A 281 -0.97 -0.80 11.58
C GLY A 281 -1.93 -1.76 10.88
N GLU A 282 -3.21 -1.73 11.26
CA GLU A 282 -4.23 -2.62 10.70
C GLU A 282 -4.54 -2.34 9.22
N LYS A 283 -4.62 -1.04 8.84
CA LYS A 283 -4.69 -0.63 7.42
C LYS A 283 -3.49 -1.20 6.66
N HIS A 284 -2.31 -1.08 7.24
CA HIS A 284 -1.07 -1.54 6.63
C HIS A 284 -1.04 -3.05 6.43
N PHE A 285 -1.47 -3.84 7.42
CA PHE A 285 -1.60 -5.29 7.32
C PHE A 285 -2.53 -5.69 6.18
N THR A 286 -3.72 -5.09 6.15
CA THR A 286 -4.73 -5.33 5.11
C THR A 286 -4.20 -4.99 3.71
N LEU A 287 -3.37 -3.95 3.56
CA LEU A 287 -2.75 -3.55 2.29
C LEU A 287 -1.52 -4.40 1.93
N LEU A 288 -0.71 -4.84 2.89
CA LEU A 288 0.51 -5.61 2.66
C LEU A 288 0.23 -7.03 2.19
N VAL A 289 -0.80 -7.69 2.72
CA VAL A 289 -1.18 -9.03 2.25
C VAL A 289 -1.56 -8.98 0.77
N LYS A 290 -2.02 -7.83 0.27
CA LYS A 290 -2.27 -7.59 -1.14
C LYS A 290 -1.00 -7.34 -1.96
N LYS A 291 0.08 -6.73 -1.45
CA LYS A 291 1.20 -6.33 -2.32
C LYS A 291 1.88 -7.51 -3.02
N PRO A 292 2.19 -8.64 -2.36
CA PRO A 292 2.63 -9.84 -3.05
C PRO A 292 1.47 -10.51 -3.77
N LEU A 293 0.28 -10.64 -3.16
CA LEU A 293 -0.80 -11.38 -3.83
C LEU A 293 -1.25 -10.70 -5.10
N VAL A 294 -1.48 -9.40 -5.16
CA VAL A 294 -2.00 -8.72 -6.37
C VAL A 294 -0.92 -8.22 -7.31
N LEU A 295 0.34 -8.04 -6.90
CA LEU A 295 1.43 -7.89 -7.90
C LEU A 295 1.94 -9.22 -8.42
N CYS A 296 1.98 -10.31 -7.62
CA CYS A 296 2.23 -11.64 -8.15
C CYS A 296 1.04 -12.11 -8.98
N LEU A 297 -0.20 -11.87 -8.55
CA LEU A 297 -1.39 -12.21 -9.34
C LEU A 297 -1.52 -11.28 -10.55
N HIS A 298 -1.45 -9.94 -10.47
CA HIS A 298 -1.47 -9.11 -11.70
C HIS A 298 -0.23 -9.26 -12.58
N GLY A 299 0.94 -9.62 -12.02
CA GLY A 299 2.12 -10.04 -12.78
C GLY A 299 1.96 -11.43 -13.40
N LEU A 300 1.08 -12.28 -12.85
CA LEU A 300 0.62 -13.56 -13.40
C LEU A 300 -0.68 -13.45 -14.21
N TYR A 301 -1.32 -12.27 -14.29
CA TYR A 301 -2.62 -12.05 -14.97
C TYR A 301 -2.55 -11.00 -16.08
N PHE A 302 -1.35 -10.84 -16.64
CA PHE A 302 -1.22 -10.67 -18.10
C PHE A 302 -0.98 -12.02 -18.80
N PHE A 303 -1.50 -13.11 -18.23
CA PHE A 303 -1.64 -14.43 -18.84
C PHE A 303 -3.11 -14.82 -18.92
#